data_AF-A0A847G417-F1
#
_entry.id   AF-A0A847G417-F1
#
_cell.length_a   1.000
_cell.length_b   1.000
_cell.length_c   1.000
_cell.angle_alpha   90.00
_cell.angle_beta   90.00
_cell.angle_gamma   90.00
#
_symmetry.space_group_name_H-M   'P 1'
#
loop_
_entity.id
_entity.type
_entity.pdbx_description
1 polymer ?
#
loop_
_entity_poly.entity_id
_entity_poly.type
_entity_poly.pdbx_seq_one_letter_code
_entity_poly.pdbx_strand_id
1 'polypeptide(L)' 'MAFSLNSTIGEIMDNPKARIVIDKHIPGASGNPMLGMVKGWTLNTIISMPQANSAGLTRQKAEMLLAELNKQIE' A
#
# COMPACT_ATOMS: atom_id res chain seq x y z
N MET A 1 -6.09 8.65 -12.48
CA MET A 1 -5.68 9.10 -11.13
C MET A 1 -4.48 8.26 -10.75
N ALA A 2 -3.35 8.88 -10.40
CA ALA A 2 -2.16 8.16 -9.96
C ALA A 2 -2.15 8.05 -8.43
N PHE A 3 -1.86 6.86 -7.89
CA PHE A 3 -1.59 6.67 -6.48
C PHE A 3 -0.26 7.34 -6.10
N SER A 4 -0.21 7.86 -4.89
CA SER A 4 0.98 8.49 -4.31
C SER A 4 1.14 8.11 -2.85
N LEU A 5 2.23 8.56 -2.22
CA LEU A 5 2.44 8.36 -0.78
C LEU A 5 1.34 9.01 0.08
N ASN A 6 0.65 10.02 -0.44
CA ASN A 6 -0.47 10.68 0.24
C ASN A 6 -1.82 9.99 0.00
N SER A 7 -1.89 9.01 -0.90
CA SER A 7 -3.10 8.23 -1.10
C SER A 7 -3.38 7.38 0.13
N THR A 8 -4.65 7.27 0.50
CA THR A 8 -5.06 6.43 1.61
C THR A 8 -4.95 4.94 1.23
N ILE A 9 -4.68 4.08 2.22
CA ILE A 9 -4.70 2.63 2.01
C ILE A 9 -6.08 2.19 1.54
N GLY A 10 -7.16 2.82 2.01
CA GLY A 10 -8.53 2.59 1.53
C GLY A 10 -8.64 2.79 0.02
N GLU A 11 -8.27 3.96 -0.48
CA GLU A 11 -8.31 4.27 -1.92
C GLU A 11 -7.49 3.30 -2.77
N ILE A 12 -6.30 2.91 -2.29
CA ILE A 12 -5.46 1.95 -3.01
C ILE A 12 -6.13 0.57 -3.01
N MET A 13 -6.66 0.11 -1.87
CA MET A 13 -7.24 -1.23 -1.72
C MET A 13 -8.63 -1.38 -2.33
N ASP A 14 -9.36 -0.27 -2.54
CA ASP A 14 -10.61 -0.25 -3.31
C ASP A 14 -10.37 -0.57 -4.79
N ASN A 15 -9.13 -0.38 -5.28
CA ASN A 15 -8.78 -0.78 -6.63
C ASN A 15 -8.39 -2.28 -6.69
N PRO A 16 -9.12 -3.12 -7.45
CA PRO A 16 -8.83 -4.55 -7.51
C PRO A 16 -7.46 -4.86 -8.12
N LYS A 17 -6.98 -4.06 -9.10
CA LYS A 17 -5.64 -4.24 -9.67
C LYS A 17 -4.57 -3.95 -8.63
N ALA A 18 -4.78 -2.91 -7.81
CA ALA A 18 -3.83 -2.53 -6.79
C ALA A 18 -3.74 -3.54 -5.64
N ARG A 19 -4.88 -4.12 -5.24
CA ARG A 19 -4.92 -5.25 -4.31
C ARG A 19 -4.03 -6.41 -4.75
N ILE A 20 -4.11 -6.80 -6.03
CA ILE A 20 -3.32 -7.91 -6.58
C ILE A 20 -1.82 -7.61 -6.48
N VAL A 21 -1.39 -6.40 -6.83
CA VAL A 21 0.03 -5.99 -6.71
C VAL A 21 0.46 -5.95 -5.25
N ILE A 22 -0.35 -5.38 -4.36
CA ILE A 22 -0.05 -5.31 -2.93
C ILE A 22 0.09 -6.70 -2.32
N ASP A 23 -0.84 -7.63 -2.56
CA ASP A 23 -0.75 -8.99 -2.01
C ASP A 23 0.47 -9.77 -2.53
N LYS A 24 0.91 -9.51 -3.78
CA LYS A 24 2.14 -10.10 -4.32
C LYS A 24 3.39 -9.65 -3.56
N HIS A 25 3.45 -8.38 -3.17
CA HIS A 25 4.60 -7.81 -2.48
C HIS A 25 4.53 -7.94 -0.95
N ILE A 26 3.31 -7.93 -0.40
CA ILE A 26 3.01 -7.96 1.03
C ILE A 26 1.90 -9.01 1.25
N PRO A 27 2.28 -10.29 1.38
CA PRO A 27 1.32 -11.37 1.57
C PRO A 27 0.47 -11.13 2.81
N GLY A 28 -0.86 -11.15 2.65
CA GLY A 28 -1.79 -10.95 3.76
C GLY A 28 -2.12 -9.50 4.05
N ALA A 29 -1.64 -8.54 3.25
CA ALA A 29 -2.04 -7.13 3.38
C ALA A 29 -3.56 -6.95 3.23
N SER A 30 -4.21 -7.65 2.28
CA SER A 30 -5.67 -7.61 2.08
C SER A 30 -6.49 -8.31 3.16
N GLY A 31 -5.86 -9.17 3.96
CA GLY A 31 -6.50 -9.93 5.04
C GLY A 31 -6.10 -9.47 6.44
N ASN A 32 -5.25 -8.43 6.55
CA ASN A 32 -4.74 -8.00 7.84
C ASN A 32 -5.88 -7.49 8.73
N PRO A 33 -6.05 -7.99 9.97
CA PRO A 33 -7.11 -7.54 10.89
C PRO A 33 -7.07 -6.02 11.14
N MET A 34 -5.89 -5.40 11.03
CA MET A 34 -5.74 -3.95 11.17
C MET A 34 -6.16 -3.15 9.93
N LEU A 35 -6.53 -3.80 8.82
CA LEU A 35 -6.98 -3.09 7.60
C LEU A 35 -8.09 -2.09 7.87
N GLY A 36 -9.08 -2.46 8.68
CA GLY A 36 -10.17 -1.55 9.06
C GLY A 36 -9.66 -0.23 9.63
N MET A 37 -8.58 -0.29 10.43
CA MET A 37 -7.94 0.87 11.05
C MET A 37 -7.02 1.60 10.07
N VAL A 38 -6.17 0.89 9.33
CA VAL A 38 -5.18 1.52 8.44
C VAL A 38 -5.77 2.06 7.14
N LYS A 39 -6.98 1.67 6.75
CA LYS A 39 -7.68 2.18 5.56
C LYS A 39 -7.79 3.70 5.52
N GLY A 40 -7.97 4.34 6.67
CA GLY A 40 -8.04 5.81 6.76
C GLY A 40 -6.68 6.50 6.76
N TRP A 41 -5.58 5.75 6.74
CA TRP A 41 -4.23 6.30 6.80
C TRP A 41 -3.60 6.35 5.42
N THR A 42 -2.69 7.31 5.23
CA THR A 42 -1.90 7.41 4.01
C THR A 42 -0.81 6.35 3.98
N LEU A 43 -0.39 5.95 2.77
CA LEU A 43 0.76 5.05 2.61
C LEU A 43 2.01 5.60 3.29
N ASN A 44 2.23 6.93 3.26
CA ASN A 44 3.33 7.61 3.95
C ASN A 44 3.31 7.38 5.47
N THR A 45 2.11 7.42 6.08
CA THR A 45 1.95 7.13 7.51
C THR A 45 2.34 5.70 7.82
N ILE A 46 1.93 4.74 7.00
CA ILE A 46 2.22 3.31 7.19
C ILE A 46 3.73 3.03 7.11
N ILE A 47 4.41 3.51 6.06
CA ILE A 47 5.86 3.26 5.87
C ILE A 47 6.71 3.94 6.96
N SER A 48 6.17 4.96 7.63
CA SER A 48 6.84 5.64 8.74
C SER A 48 6.73 4.85 10.04
N MET A 49 5.90 3.80 10.09
CA MET A 49 5.75 2.97 11.27
C MET A 49 6.89 1.95 11.39
N PRO A 50 7.42 1.73 12.61
CA PRO A 50 8.47 0.73 12.83
C PRO A 50 8.08 -0.66 12.33
N GLN A 51 6.83 -1.07 12.57
CA GLN A 51 6.29 -2.36 12.16
C GLN A 51 6.29 -2.56 10.63
N ALA A 52 6.03 -1.50 9.85
CA ALA A 52 6.08 -1.58 8.39
C ALA A 52 7.52 -1.77 7.92
N ASN A 53 8.45 -1.03 8.51
CA ASN A 53 9.87 -1.17 8.21
C ASN A 53 10.40 -2.56 8.58
N SER A 54 9.99 -3.12 9.73
CA SER A 54 10.30 -4.50 10.14
C SER A 54 9.68 -5.55 9.22
N ALA A 55 8.51 -5.29 8.64
CA ALA A 55 7.91 -6.12 7.59
C ALA A 55 8.58 -5.93 6.21
N GLY A 56 9.61 -5.08 6.13
CA GLY A 56 10.34 -4.80 4.90
C GLY A 56 9.57 -3.88 3.95
N LEU A 57 8.57 -3.13 4.42
CA LEU A 57 7.90 -2.06 3.70
C LEU A 57 8.61 -0.73 3.99
N THR A 58 9.65 -0.44 3.20
CA THR A 58 10.43 0.81 3.27
C THR A 58 9.86 1.87 2.34
N ARG A 59 10.29 3.12 2.49
CA ARG A 59 9.95 4.22 1.55
C ARG A 59 10.27 3.85 0.11
N GLN A 60 11.48 3.34 -0.13
CA GLN A 60 11.92 2.95 -1.47
C GLN A 60 11.03 1.86 -2.07
N LYS A 61 10.67 0.83 -1.29
CA LYS A 61 9.74 -0.21 -1.75
C LYS A 61 8.33 0.33 -2.00
N ALA A 62 7.84 1.25 -1.17
CA ALA A 62 6.56 1.89 -1.37
C ALA A 62 6.54 2.72 -2.66
N GLU A 63 7.60 3.46 -2.96
CA GLU A 63 7.72 4.21 -4.22
C GLU A 63 7.79 3.29 -5.44
N MET A 64 8.55 2.19 -5.37
CA MET A 64 8.57 1.17 -6.42
C MET A 64 7.19 0.54 -6.64
N LEU A 65 6.49 0.22 -5.54
CA LEU A 65 5.14 -0.34 -5.60
C LEU A 65 4.16 0.66 -6.22
N LEU A 66 4.21 1.94 -5.82
CA LEU A 66 3.39 2.99 -6.43
C LEU A 66 3.65 3.15 -7.93
N ALA A 67 4.90 3.06 -8.36
CA ALA A 67 5.25 3.12 -9.78
C ALA A 67 4.66 1.93 -10.56
N GLU A 68 4.71 0.71 -9.99
CA GLU A 68 4.10 -0.47 -10.59
C GLU A 68 2.56 -0.38 -10.61
N LEU A 69 1.98 0.06 -9.49
CA LEU A 69 0.55 0.31 -9.38
C LEU A 69 0.09 1.28 -10.46
N ASN A 70 0.73 2.44 -10.58
CA ASN A 70 0.36 3.46 -11.56
C ASN A 70 0.43 2.97 -13.00
N LYS A 71 1.39 2.08 -13.34
CA LYS A 71 1.45 1.44 -14.66
C LYS A 71 0.30 0.46 -14.93
N GLN A 72 -0.27 -0.15 -13.90
CA GLN A 72 -1.34 -1.14 -14.02
C GLN A 72 -2.74 -0.49 -14.10
N ILE A 73 -2.90 0.72 -13.55
CA ILE A 73 -4.17 1.49 -13.56
C ILE A 73 -4.28 2.49 -14.72
N GLU A 74 -3.22 2.68 -15.50
CA GLU A 74 -3.27 3.38 -16.80
C GLU A 74 -4.12 2.61 -17.84
#